data_AF-A0A5M3VS86-F1
#
_entry.id   AF-A0A5M3VS86-F1
#
_cell.length_a   1.000
_cell.length_b   1.000
_cell.length_c   1.000
_cell.angle_alpha   90.00
_cell.angle_beta   90.00
_cell.angle_gamma   90.00
#
_symmetry.space_group_name_H-M   'P 1'
#
loop_
_entity.id
_entity.type
_entity.pdbx_description
1 polymer ?
#
loop_
_entity_poly.entity_id
_entity_poly.type
_entity_poly.pdbx_seq_one_letter_code
_entity_poly.pdbx_strand_id
1 'polypeptide(L)'
;MSNAPDLNELRRIIHDAQQTGSAHARRPSEEITVGREGEIYTGNAPADQPLSKVQLGTFAVALDTRELNDQRYASGHMPRNTVFVDRPSRGWCYSIRSQMGRVYTLFAKFDGRNYQVYLLEPQLQGHVGVHQGHLYSDGRICLSDDNNSGQPSLEEAYSKSVLWATGMDVVLAGYTFPFSVNNLDD
;
A
#
# COMPACT_ATOMS: atom_id res chain seq x y z
N MET A 1 -0.78 25.14 30.20
CA MET A 1 -1.65 24.10 30.81
C MET A 1 -1.60 22.89 29.90
N SER A 2 -1.02 21.79 30.35
CA SER A 2 -1.03 20.54 29.59
C SER A 2 -2.44 19.97 29.63
N ASN A 3 -3.11 19.88 28.48
CA ASN A 3 -4.28 19.01 28.34
C ASN A 3 -3.78 17.57 28.47
N ALA A 4 -3.72 17.06 29.70
CA ALA A 4 -3.47 15.65 29.91
C ALA A 4 -4.60 14.87 29.21
N PRO A 5 -4.28 13.84 28.40
CA PRO A 5 -5.28 13.04 27.72
C PRO A 5 -6.24 12.40 28.73
N ASP A 6 -7.54 12.37 28.43
CA ASP A 6 -8.50 11.63 29.24
C ASP A 6 -8.20 10.13 29.12
N LEU A 7 -7.63 9.57 30.18
CA LEU A 7 -7.25 8.15 30.24
C LEU A 7 -8.44 7.21 30.11
N ASN A 8 -9.66 7.64 30.47
CA ASN A 8 -10.86 6.83 30.28
C ASN A 8 -11.27 6.80 28.81
N GLU A 9 -11.16 7.92 28.12
CA GLU A 9 -11.39 7.99 26.67
C GLU A 9 -10.35 7.14 25.91
N LEU A 10 -9.07 7.29 26.24
CA LEU A 10 -7.99 6.51 25.64
C LEU A 10 -8.19 5.00 25.87
N ARG A 11 -8.56 4.61 27.10
CA ARG A 11 -8.92 3.23 27.43
C ARG A 11 -10.09 2.75 26.58
N ARG A 12 -11.17 3.52 26.49
CA ARG A 12 -12.34 3.15 25.68
C ARG A 12 -11.96 2.92 24.22
N ILE A 13 -11.23 3.85 23.60
CA ILE A 13 -10.81 3.75 22.19
C ILE A 13 -9.97 2.48 21.96
N ILE A 14 -8.98 2.21 22.82
CA ILE A 14 -8.12 1.04 22.70
C ILE A 14 -8.89 -0.27 22.92
N HIS A 15 -9.74 -0.33 23.95
CA HIS A 15 -10.53 -1.54 24.23
C HIS A 15 -11.55 -1.83 23.13
N ASP A 16 -12.25 -0.82 22.62
CA ASP A 16 -13.20 -0.96 21.50
C ASP A 16 -12.46 -1.47 20.24
N ALA A 17 -11.28 -0.93 19.95
CA ALA A 17 -10.46 -1.36 18.82
C ALA A 17 -9.97 -2.82 18.98
N GLN A 18 -9.51 -3.21 20.16
CA GLN A 18 -9.05 -4.57 20.46
C GLN A 18 -10.20 -5.59 20.40
N GLN A 19 -11.38 -5.27 20.94
CA GLN A 19 -12.56 -6.14 20.88
C GLN A 19 -13.05 -6.37 19.44
N THR A 20 -12.86 -5.38 18.57
CA THR A 20 -13.30 -5.44 17.17
C THR A 20 -12.20 -5.90 16.21
N GLY A 21 -10.99 -6.19 16.70
CA GLY A 21 -9.83 -6.56 15.87
C GLY A 21 -9.34 -5.45 14.94
N SER A 22 -9.63 -4.18 15.25
CA SER A 22 -9.24 -3.04 14.41
C SER A 22 -7.88 -2.50 14.83
N ALA A 23 -6.84 -2.78 14.04
CA ALA A 23 -5.50 -2.25 14.32
C ALA A 23 -5.37 -0.73 14.11
N HIS A 24 -6.33 -0.09 13.44
CA HIS A 24 -6.31 1.35 13.14
C HIS A 24 -7.68 1.99 13.36
N ALA A 25 -7.68 3.29 13.64
CA ALA A 25 -8.88 4.09 13.84
C ALA A 25 -9.75 4.11 12.57
N ARG A 26 -11.04 3.78 12.71
CA ARG A 26 -11.99 3.82 11.59
C ARG A 26 -12.48 5.25 11.38
N ARG A 27 -12.60 6.02 12.47
CA ARG A 27 -13.06 7.41 12.47
C ARG A 27 -11.95 8.34 12.96
N PRO A 28 -11.90 9.60 12.47
CA PRO A 28 -10.95 10.60 13.00
C PRO A 28 -11.05 10.78 14.52
N SER A 29 -12.26 10.69 15.09
CA SER A 29 -12.49 10.78 16.54
C SER A 29 -11.90 9.61 17.36
N GLU A 30 -11.52 8.52 16.71
CA GLU A 30 -10.89 7.35 17.33
C GLU A 30 -9.37 7.37 17.13
N GLU A 31 -8.84 8.39 16.44
CA GLU A 31 -7.42 8.49 16.14
C GLU A 31 -6.66 8.94 17.39
N ILE A 32 -5.67 8.12 17.76
CA ILE A 32 -4.71 8.45 18.79
C ILE A 32 -3.42 8.85 18.09
N THR A 33 -2.92 10.05 18.39
CA THR A 33 -1.66 10.54 17.85
C THR A 33 -0.70 10.94 18.96
N VAL A 34 0.59 10.91 18.66
CA VAL A 34 1.70 11.18 19.58
C VAL A 34 2.54 12.32 19.01
N GLY A 35 2.71 13.38 19.81
CA GLY A 35 3.60 14.51 19.55
C GLY A 35 5.07 14.15 19.70
N ARG A 36 5.96 15.07 19.33
CA ARG A 36 7.41 14.82 19.31
C ARG A 36 7.99 14.53 20.69
N GLU A 37 7.38 15.05 21.75
CA GLU A 37 7.84 14.88 23.13
C GLU A 37 7.00 13.84 23.90
N GLY A 38 6.16 13.06 23.18
CA GLY A 38 5.35 12.01 23.76
C GLY A 38 3.96 12.44 24.24
N GLU A 39 3.50 13.64 23.87
CA GLU A 39 2.14 14.09 24.15
C GLU A 39 1.13 13.26 23.38
N ILE A 40 0.10 12.75 24.05
CA ILE A 40 -0.94 11.94 23.39
C ILE A 40 -2.17 12.79 23.14
N TYR A 41 -2.68 12.77 21.91
CA TYR A 41 -3.90 13.45 21.50
C TYR A 41 -4.95 12.44 21.01
N THR A 42 -6.21 12.63 21.41
CA THR A 42 -7.37 11.88 20.92
C THR A 42 -8.21 12.79 20.01
N GLY A 43 -8.42 12.37 18.76
CA GLY A 43 -9.31 13.04 17.78
C GLY A 43 -8.82 14.40 17.27
N ASN A 44 -8.64 15.39 18.15
CA ASN A 44 -8.27 16.76 17.84
C ASN A 44 -6.81 17.01 18.19
N ALA A 45 -5.91 16.58 17.31
CA ALA A 45 -4.49 16.84 17.46
C ALA A 45 -4.10 18.19 16.81
N PRO A 46 -3.02 18.85 17.27
CA PRO A 46 -2.58 20.12 16.70
C PRO A 46 -2.18 19.94 15.23
N ALA A 47 -2.69 20.79 14.34
CA ALA A 47 -2.46 20.68 12.90
C ALA A 47 -1.08 21.18 12.46
N ASP A 48 -0.38 21.89 13.35
CA ASP A 48 0.86 22.62 13.08
C ASP A 48 2.13 21.84 13.45
N GLN A 49 2.01 20.60 13.91
CA GLN A 49 3.14 19.76 14.30
C GLN A 49 3.10 18.38 13.65
N PRO A 50 4.28 17.77 13.38
CA PRO A 50 4.34 16.38 12.93
C PRO A 50 3.87 15.45 14.05
N LEU A 51 2.95 14.54 13.72
CA LEU A 51 2.33 13.62 14.65
C LEU A 51 2.54 12.17 14.21
N SER A 52 2.79 11.29 15.17
CA SER A 52 2.84 9.84 14.95
C SER A 52 1.49 9.21 15.27
N LYS A 53 0.93 8.39 14.38
CA LYS A 53 -0.34 7.67 14.63
C LYS A 53 -0.09 6.41 15.44
N VAL A 54 -0.92 6.15 16.45
CA VAL A 54 -0.84 4.94 17.27
C VAL A 54 -1.66 3.83 16.64
N GLN A 55 -1.07 2.63 16.50
CA GLN A 55 -1.81 1.41 16.19
C GLN A 55 -2.64 1.01 17.41
N LEU A 56 -3.95 0.78 17.23
CA LEU A 56 -4.90 0.50 18.32
C LEU A 56 -5.01 -1.00 18.66
N GLY A 57 -4.19 -1.84 18.02
CA GLY A 57 -4.19 -3.28 18.22
C GLY A 57 -3.79 -3.70 19.63
N THR A 58 -3.97 -4.99 19.93
CA THR A 58 -3.55 -5.57 21.21
C THR A 58 -2.03 -5.46 21.37
N PHE A 59 -1.58 -4.97 22.53
CA PHE A 59 -0.17 -5.02 22.89
C PHE A 59 0.27 -6.49 22.98
N ALA A 60 1.04 -6.93 21.99
CA ALA A 60 1.67 -8.24 21.83
C ALA A 60 0.86 -9.45 22.36
N VAL A 61 -0.10 -9.91 21.56
CA VAL A 61 -0.21 -11.35 21.30
C VAL A 61 0.39 -11.53 19.92
N ALA A 62 1.48 -12.31 19.81
CA ALA A 62 2.13 -12.61 18.54
C ALA A 62 1.18 -13.44 17.65
N LEU A 63 0.24 -12.77 17.00
CA LEU A 63 -0.45 -13.27 15.84
C LEU A 63 0.35 -12.75 14.66
N ASP A 64 0.88 -13.68 13.86
CA ASP A 64 1.58 -13.37 12.62
C ASP A 64 0.56 -12.84 11.60
N THR A 65 0.16 -11.58 11.77
CA THR A 65 -0.84 -10.96 10.92
C THR A 65 -0.21 -10.56 9.60
N ARG A 66 -1.00 -10.62 8.52
CA ARG A 66 -0.59 -10.16 7.19
C ARG A 66 -0.01 -8.75 7.23
N GLU A 67 -0.63 -7.83 7.98
CA GLU A 67 -0.16 -6.44 8.10
C GLU A 67 1.24 -6.33 8.71
N LEU A 68 1.55 -7.14 9.74
CA LEU A 68 2.88 -7.20 10.36
C LEU A 68 3.91 -7.78 9.39
N ASN A 69 3.53 -8.83 8.66
CA ASN A 69 4.38 -9.45 7.64
C ASN A 69 4.66 -8.50 6.47
N ASP A 70 3.65 -7.76 6.03
CA ASP A 70 3.78 -6.74 4.98
C ASP A 70 4.69 -5.60 5.44
N GLN A 71 4.58 -5.14 6.70
CA GLN A 71 5.47 -4.11 7.25
C GLN A 71 6.92 -4.58 7.33
N ARG A 72 7.16 -5.81 7.80
CA ARG A 72 8.50 -6.42 7.81
C ARG A 72 9.07 -6.56 6.40
N TYR A 73 8.25 -7.02 5.46
CA TYR A 73 8.67 -7.15 4.07
C TYR A 73 9.00 -5.79 3.45
N ALA A 74 8.09 -4.81 3.57
CA ALA A 74 8.28 -3.48 3.01
C ALA A 74 9.52 -2.79 3.57
N SER A 75 9.74 -2.86 4.89
CA SER A 75 10.92 -2.26 5.52
C SER A 75 12.24 -2.95 5.16
N GLY A 76 12.22 -4.26 4.87
CA GLY A 76 13.42 -5.04 4.57
C GLY A 76 13.78 -5.16 3.08
N HIS A 77 12.78 -5.14 2.19
CA HIS A 77 12.94 -5.57 0.79
C HIS A 77 12.45 -4.55 -0.23
N MET A 78 11.47 -3.71 0.11
CA MET A 78 10.95 -2.73 -0.84
C MET A 78 11.84 -1.48 -0.93
N PRO A 79 11.71 -0.66 -1.98
CA PRO A 79 12.45 0.59 -2.12
C PRO A 79 12.32 1.50 -0.90
N ARG A 80 13.38 2.24 -0.57
CA ARG A 80 13.42 3.14 0.61
C ARG A 80 12.37 4.26 0.60
N ASN A 81 11.81 4.58 -0.57
CA ASN A 81 10.71 5.54 -0.74
C ASN A 81 9.32 4.88 -0.61
N THR A 82 9.24 3.63 -0.16
CA THR A 82 7.99 2.94 0.08
C THR A 82 7.30 3.54 1.31
N VAL A 83 6.08 4.01 1.15
CA VAL A 83 5.28 4.63 2.21
C VAL A 83 3.93 3.93 2.33
N PHE A 84 3.50 3.71 3.56
CA PHE A 84 2.15 3.23 3.83
C PHE A 84 1.18 4.41 3.82
N VAL A 85 0.16 4.34 2.96
CA VAL A 85 -0.92 5.32 2.87
C VAL A 85 -2.14 4.72 3.53
N ASP A 86 -2.71 5.43 4.51
CA ASP A 86 -3.89 4.96 5.26
C ASP A 86 -5.22 5.46 4.66
N ARG A 87 -5.21 6.65 4.05
CA ARG A 87 -6.41 7.30 3.47
C ARG A 87 -6.06 8.01 2.14
N PRO A 88 -6.99 8.08 1.17
CA PRO A 88 -8.37 7.57 1.20
C PRO A 88 -8.48 6.07 0.92
N SER A 89 -7.41 5.45 0.40
CA SER A 89 -7.30 4.00 0.23
C SER A 89 -6.06 3.50 0.96
N ARG A 90 -6.22 2.41 1.71
CA ARG A 90 -5.15 1.82 2.51
C ARG A 90 -4.25 0.94 1.65
N GLY A 91 -2.95 1.20 1.63
CA GLY A 91 -2.00 0.46 0.80
C GLY A 91 -0.59 1.02 0.81
N TRP A 92 0.29 0.46 -0.02
CA TRP A 92 1.70 0.81 -0.11
C TRP A 92 1.96 1.60 -1.40
N CYS A 93 2.45 2.83 -1.27
CA CYS A 93 2.90 3.65 -2.40
C CYS A 93 4.42 3.58 -2.51
N TYR A 94 4.95 3.36 -3.71
CA TYR A 94 6.38 3.25 -3.94
C TYR A 94 6.72 3.64 -5.38
N SER A 95 7.94 4.13 -5.61
CA SER A 95 8.45 4.33 -6.97
C SER A 95 9.65 3.44 -7.23
N ILE A 96 9.68 2.85 -8.41
CA ILE A 96 10.80 2.03 -8.91
C ILE A 96 11.38 2.64 -10.17
N ARG A 97 12.66 2.37 -10.41
CA ARG A 97 13.31 2.63 -11.69
C ARG A 97 13.45 1.30 -12.43
N SER A 98 12.93 1.23 -13.63
CA SER A 98 13.07 0.05 -14.50
C SER A 98 14.51 -0.09 -15.01
N GLN A 99 14.81 -1.22 -15.65
CA GLN A 99 16.13 -1.47 -16.23
C GLN A 99 16.51 -0.48 -17.35
N MET A 100 15.52 0.10 -18.06
CA MET A 100 15.76 1.13 -19.07
C MET A 100 15.75 2.55 -18.50
N GLY A 101 15.74 2.69 -17.16
CA GLY A 101 15.93 3.96 -16.47
C GLY A 101 14.65 4.79 -16.28
N ARG A 102 13.49 4.33 -16.77
CA ARG A 102 12.20 5.01 -16.57
C ARG A 102 11.72 4.81 -15.13
N VAL A 103 11.09 5.84 -14.57
CA VAL A 103 10.53 5.78 -13.22
C VAL A 103 9.04 5.50 -13.29
N TYR A 104 8.58 4.59 -12.45
CA TYR A 104 7.18 4.23 -12.29
C TYR A 104 6.79 4.40 -10.82
N THR A 105 5.71 5.12 -10.56
CA THR A 105 5.10 5.23 -9.22
C THR A 105 3.87 4.34 -9.18
N LEU A 106 3.81 3.48 -8.17
CA LEU A 106 2.89 2.37 -8.05
C LEU A 106 2.19 2.39 -6.68
N PHE A 107 0.99 1.83 -6.64
CA PHE A 107 0.22 1.69 -5.40
C PHE A 107 -0.31 0.26 -5.24
N ALA A 108 0.18 -0.47 -4.23
CA ALA A 108 -0.27 -1.81 -3.89
C ALA A 108 -1.34 -1.78 -2.80
N LYS A 109 -2.55 -2.22 -3.13
CA LYS A 109 -3.71 -2.27 -2.23
C LYS A 109 -4.18 -3.71 -2.05
N PHE A 110 -4.35 -4.12 -0.80
CA PHE A 110 -5.01 -5.40 -0.52
C PHE A 110 -6.53 -5.23 -0.55
N ASP A 111 -7.22 -6.01 -1.37
CA ASP A 111 -8.67 -5.92 -1.58
C ASP A 111 -9.52 -6.80 -0.65
N GLY A 112 -8.86 -7.56 0.25
CA GLY A 112 -9.50 -8.56 1.10
C GLY A 112 -9.08 -9.99 0.75
N ARG A 113 -8.56 -10.20 -0.47
CA ARG A 113 -8.05 -11.49 -0.93
C ARG A 113 -6.64 -11.37 -1.51
N ASN A 114 -6.43 -10.41 -2.40
CA ASN A 114 -5.19 -10.24 -3.14
C ASN A 114 -4.71 -8.79 -3.10
N TYR A 115 -3.41 -8.61 -3.32
CA TYR A 115 -2.79 -7.35 -3.65
C TYR A 115 -3.02 -6.98 -5.11
N GLN A 116 -3.68 -5.85 -5.30
CA GLN A 116 -3.89 -5.16 -6.57
C GLN A 116 -2.84 -4.05 -6.69
N VAL A 117 -2.13 -3.95 -7.81
CA VAL A 117 -1.16 -2.88 -8.03
C VAL A 117 -1.70 -1.93 -9.09
N TYR A 118 -1.67 -0.64 -8.78
CA TYR A 118 -2.11 0.44 -9.67
C TYR A 118 -0.90 1.25 -10.10
N LEU A 119 -0.87 1.63 -11.37
CA LEU A 119 0.03 2.63 -11.91
C LEU A 119 -0.49 4.02 -11.57
N LEU A 120 0.32 4.81 -10.88
CA LEU A 120 0.03 6.23 -10.60
C LEU A 120 0.75 7.13 -11.61
N GLU A 121 2.02 6.85 -11.88
CA GLU A 121 2.83 7.59 -12.85
C GLU A 121 3.81 6.64 -13.58
N PRO A 122 4.09 6.86 -14.89
CA PRO A 122 3.44 7.84 -15.76
C PRO A 122 1.99 7.46 -16.08
N GLN A 123 1.17 8.43 -16.51
CA GLN A 123 -0.20 8.17 -16.94
C GLN A 123 -0.23 7.43 -18.29
N LEU A 124 -0.37 6.10 -18.23
CA LEU A 124 -0.45 5.21 -19.40
C LEU A 124 -1.84 4.59 -19.60
N GLN A 125 -2.73 4.74 -18.62
CA GLN A 125 -4.09 4.22 -18.67
C GLN A 125 -4.85 4.80 -19.87
N GLY A 126 -5.51 3.93 -20.64
CA GLY A 126 -6.19 4.31 -21.88
C GLY A 126 -5.27 4.50 -23.10
N HIS A 127 -3.95 4.55 -22.90
CA HIS A 127 -2.97 4.56 -23.99
C HIS A 127 -2.41 3.17 -24.29
N VAL A 128 -2.28 2.33 -23.26
CA VAL A 128 -1.85 0.94 -23.38
C VAL A 128 -2.95 0.04 -22.82
N GLY A 129 -3.39 -0.94 -23.60
CA GLY A 129 -4.46 -1.87 -23.22
C GLY A 129 -3.96 -3.11 -22.48
N VAL A 130 -4.89 -3.84 -21.85
CA VAL A 130 -4.58 -5.07 -21.10
C VAL A 130 -3.93 -6.14 -21.99
N HIS A 131 -4.35 -6.27 -23.25
CA HIS A 131 -3.78 -7.22 -24.20
C HIS A 131 -2.39 -6.80 -24.72
N GLN A 132 -2.04 -5.52 -24.63
CA GLN A 132 -0.77 -5.01 -25.16
C GLN A 132 0.30 -4.89 -24.07
N GLY A 133 -0.07 -4.36 -22.90
CA GLY A 133 0.88 -4.05 -21.84
C GLY A 133 0.38 -4.41 -20.45
N HIS A 134 -0.61 -5.29 -20.34
CA HIS A 134 -1.11 -5.79 -19.05
C HIS A 134 -1.54 -4.66 -18.11
N LEU A 135 -2.12 -3.60 -18.66
CA LEU A 135 -2.64 -2.45 -17.94
C LEU A 135 -4.14 -2.28 -18.25
N TYR A 136 -4.97 -2.36 -17.22
CA TYR A 136 -6.39 -2.07 -17.32
C TYR A 136 -6.63 -0.57 -17.48
N SER A 137 -7.81 -0.21 -18.00
CA SER A 137 -8.19 1.20 -18.23
C SER A 137 -8.32 2.02 -16.95
N ASP A 138 -8.47 1.37 -15.79
CA ASP A 138 -8.47 1.99 -14.46
C ASP A 138 -7.06 2.14 -13.85
N GLY A 139 -6.01 1.82 -14.62
CA GLY A 139 -4.62 1.88 -14.19
C GLY A 139 -4.16 0.67 -13.38
N ARG A 140 -5.03 -0.33 -13.15
CA ARG A 140 -4.63 -1.57 -12.49
C ARG A 140 -3.74 -2.41 -13.40
N ILE A 141 -2.66 -2.97 -12.85
CA ILE A 141 -1.79 -3.90 -13.55
C ILE A 141 -2.39 -5.30 -13.49
N CYS A 142 -2.40 -6.00 -14.62
CA CYS A 142 -2.76 -7.41 -14.67
C CYS A 142 -1.60 -8.27 -14.16
N LEU A 143 -1.65 -8.64 -12.88
CA LEU A 143 -0.60 -9.44 -12.23
C LEU A 143 -0.87 -10.94 -12.30
N SER A 144 -2.04 -11.41 -12.73
CA SER A 144 -2.34 -12.84 -12.84
C SER A 144 -3.48 -13.09 -13.82
N ASP A 145 -3.61 -14.34 -14.24
CA ASP A 145 -4.70 -14.85 -15.06
C ASP A 145 -6.01 -15.06 -14.28
N ASP A 146 -5.97 -15.03 -12.94
CA ASP A 146 -7.15 -15.02 -12.10
C ASP A 146 -8.07 -13.82 -12.40
N ASN A 147 -9.39 -14.01 -12.21
CA ASN A 147 -10.45 -13.01 -12.45
C ASN A 147 -10.25 -11.65 -11.76
N ASN A 148 -9.31 -11.56 -10.82
CA ASN A 148 -9.02 -10.34 -10.08
C ASN A 148 -7.56 -9.85 -10.25
N SER A 149 -6.75 -10.55 -11.05
CA SER A 149 -5.44 -10.13 -11.55
C SER A 149 -4.45 -9.60 -10.50
N GLY A 150 -4.56 -10.06 -9.27
CA GLY A 150 -3.71 -9.68 -8.14
C GLY A 150 -2.78 -10.81 -7.70
N GLN A 151 -2.02 -10.56 -6.63
CA GLN A 151 -1.10 -11.52 -6.02
C GLN A 151 -1.43 -11.74 -4.54
N PRO A 152 -1.20 -12.94 -3.96
CA PRO A 152 -1.64 -13.21 -2.59
C PRO A 152 -0.79 -12.51 -1.52
N SER A 153 0.45 -12.12 -1.84
CA SER A 153 1.36 -11.41 -0.94
C SER A 153 1.83 -10.07 -1.50
N LEU A 154 2.28 -9.17 -0.62
CA LEU A 154 2.92 -7.91 -1.02
C LEU A 154 4.22 -8.17 -1.80
N GLU A 155 4.94 -9.24 -1.45
CA GLU A 155 6.17 -9.68 -2.11
C GLU A 155 5.95 -10.03 -3.58
N GLU A 156 4.98 -10.90 -3.87
CA GLU A 156 4.66 -11.30 -5.23
C GLU A 156 4.08 -10.14 -6.04
N ALA A 157 3.26 -9.29 -5.41
CA ALA A 157 2.74 -8.09 -6.06
C ALA A 157 3.85 -7.12 -6.44
N TYR A 158 4.80 -6.87 -5.53
CA TYR A 158 5.95 -6.00 -5.77
C TYR A 158 6.89 -6.57 -6.84
N SER A 159 7.31 -7.81 -6.70
CA SER A 159 8.25 -8.43 -7.64
C SER A 159 7.68 -8.48 -9.07
N LYS A 160 6.39 -8.81 -9.20
CA LYS A 160 5.72 -8.84 -10.50
C LYS A 160 5.48 -7.45 -11.09
N SER A 161 5.23 -6.42 -10.26
CA SER A 161 5.12 -5.03 -10.75
C SER A 161 6.46 -4.48 -11.23
N VAL A 162 7.58 -4.88 -10.62
CA VAL A 162 8.94 -4.56 -11.10
C VAL A 162 9.21 -5.20 -12.46
N LEU A 163 8.86 -6.47 -12.64
CA LEU A 163 8.97 -7.16 -13.93
C LEU A 163 8.09 -6.48 -14.99
N TRP A 164 6.85 -6.14 -14.62
CA TRP A 164 5.93 -5.40 -15.48
C TRP A 164 6.51 -4.06 -15.94
N ALA A 165 7.10 -3.27 -15.04
CA ALA A 165 7.67 -1.96 -15.39
C ALA A 165 8.80 -2.07 -16.43
N THR A 166 9.60 -3.13 -16.33
CA THR A 166 10.63 -3.43 -17.34
C THR A 166 10.01 -3.85 -18.67
N GLY A 167 8.96 -4.67 -18.64
CA GLY A 167 8.23 -5.07 -19.85
C GLY A 167 7.49 -3.91 -20.50
N MET A 168 6.99 -2.96 -19.71
CA MET A 168 6.32 -1.77 -20.20
C MET A 168 7.27 -0.85 -20.98
N ASP A 169 8.55 -0.76 -20.59
CA ASP A 169 9.51 0.01 -21.40
C ASP A 169 9.68 -0.57 -22.81
N VAL A 170 9.62 -1.89 -22.96
CA VAL A 170 9.66 -2.56 -24.27
C VAL A 170 8.42 -2.23 -25.09
N VAL A 171 7.24 -2.19 -24.45
CA VAL A 171 5.99 -1.75 -25.08
C VAL A 171 6.06 -0.29 -25.52
N LEU A 172 6.58 0.59 -24.68
CA LEU A 172 6.76 2.01 -25.00
C LEU A 172 7.80 2.23 -26.10
N ALA A 173 8.72 1.29 -26.31
CA ALA A 173 9.64 1.28 -27.44
C ALA A 173 9.02 0.74 -28.75
N GLY A 174 7.75 0.34 -28.74
CA GLY A 174 7.00 -0.11 -29.92
C GLY A 174 6.98 -1.63 -30.15
N TYR A 175 7.45 -2.42 -29.18
CA TYR A 175 7.48 -3.88 -29.27
C TYR A 175 6.36 -4.53 -28.44
N THR A 176 6.15 -5.83 -28.62
CA THR A 176 5.20 -6.59 -27.82
C THR A 176 5.71 -6.82 -26.39
N PHE A 177 4.82 -6.86 -25.41
CA PHE A 177 5.20 -7.10 -24.02
C PHE A 177 5.90 -8.47 -23.87
N PRO A 178 7.15 -8.52 -23.37
CA PRO A 178 8.02 -9.68 -23.54
C PRO A 178 7.80 -10.80 -22.52
N PHE A 179 7.02 -10.56 -21.45
CA PHE A 179 6.84 -11.51 -20.36
C PHE A 179 5.44 -12.14 -20.34
N SER A 180 4.89 -12.43 -21.52
CA SER A 180 3.59 -13.07 -21.68
C SER A 180 3.64 -14.12 -22.78
N VAL A 181 3.26 -15.35 -22.47
CA VAL A 181 3.20 -16.45 -23.45
C VAL A 181 2.15 -16.22 -24.54
N ASN A 182 1.12 -15.42 -24.25
CA ASN A 182 0.09 -15.03 -25.22
C ASN A 182 0.62 -14.12 -26.33
N ASN A 183 1.87 -13.66 -26.20
CA ASN A 183 2.56 -12.77 -27.13
C ASN A 183 3.70 -13.49 -27.88
N LEU A 184 3.88 -14.79 -27.65
CA LEU A 184 4.74 -15.62 -28.48
C LEU A 184 3.92 -15.98 -29.71
N ASP A 185 4.17 -15.30 -30.83
CA ASP A 185 3.73 -15.78 -32.14
C ASP A 185 4.34 -17.18 -32.39
N ASP A 186 3.60 -18.07 -33.06
CA ASP A 186 4.09 -19.37 -33.55
C ASP A 186 5.39 -19.26 -34.38
#